data_AF-A0A6I7YDI7-F1
#
_entry.id   AF-A0A6I7YDI7-F1
#
_cell.length_a   1.000
_cell.length_b   1.000
_cell.length_c   1.000
_cell.angle_alpha   90.00
_cell.angle_beta   90.00
_cell.angle_gamma   90.00
#
_symmetry.space_group_name_H-M   'P 1'
#
loop_
_entity.id
_entity.type
_entity.pdbx_description
1 polymer ?
#
loop_
_entity_poly.entity_id
_entity_poly.type
_entity_poly.pdbx_seq_one_letter_code
_entity_poly.pdbx_strand_id
1 'polypeptide(L)'
;MVQDEAVIGCIGELLVGTRGTAGPGEILVRVRGGSETFLAWSLEPLPIGATVLVIESRGCREVDVIEWTDPLDALGGDPADAG
;
A
#
# COMPACT_ATOMS: atom_id res chain seq x y z
N MET A 1 21.88 -4.94 4.24
CA MET A 1 20.74 -5.31 5.10
C MET A 1 19.80 -6.18 4.29
N VAL A 2 19.04 -7.09 4.91
CA VAL A 2 18.14 -7.99 4.15
C VAL A 2 16.91 -7.20 3.69
N GLN A 3 16.59 -7.29 2.40
CA GLN A 3 15.37 -6.74 1.82
C GLN A 3 14.22 -7.72 1.99
N ASP A 4 12.99 -7.21 2.08
CA ASP A 4 11.79 -8.01 2.20
C ASP A 4 11.13 -8.18 0.82
N GLU A 5 11.81 -8.82 -0.14
CA GLU A 5 11.32 -8.93 -1.53
C GLU A 5 9.89 -9.47 -1.65
N ALA A 6 9.45 -10.30 -0.71
CA ALA A 6 8.11 -10.91 -0.74
C ALA A 6 6.97 -9.88 -0.62
N VAL A 7 7.23 -8.69 -0.09
CA VAL A 7 6.23 -7.63 0.09
C VAL A 7 6.07 -6.76 -1.16
N ILE A 8 7.04 -6.78 -2.09
CA ILE A 8 6.99 -5.98 -3.32
C ILE A 8 5.86 -6.50 -4.21
N GLY A 9 5.00 -5.59 -4.67
CA GLY A 9 3.82 -5.91 -5.46
C GLY A 9 2.59 -6.27 -4.62
N CYS A 10 2.70 -6.33 -3.29
CA CYS A 10 1.54 -6.49 -2.43
C CYS A 10 0.79 -5.15 -2.25
N ILE A 11 -0.53 -5.24 -2.23
CA ILE A 11 -1.42 -4.13 -1.88
C ILE A 11 -1.66 -4.16 -0.36
N GLY A 12 -1.74 -3.00 0.26
CA GLY A 12 -2.08 -2.85 1.67
C GLY A 12 -2.87 -1.58 1.95
N GLU A 13 -3.19 -1.38 3.23
CA GLU A 13 -3.93 -0.23 3.73
C GLU A 13 -3.07 0.55 4.73
N LEU A 14 -3.06 1.88 4.65
CA LEU A 14 -2.36 2.71 5.61
C LEU A 14 -3.11 2.76 6.95
N LEU A 15 -2.48 2.23 8.01
CA LEU A 15 -2.93 2.40 9.39
C LEU A 15 -2.56 3.79 9.95
N VAL A 16 -1.47 4.37 9.45
CA VAL A 16 -1.05 5.73 9.74
C VAL A 16 -0.72 6.42 8.43
N GLY A 17 -1.30 7.59 8.21
CA GLY A 17 -1.05 8.38 7.00
C GLY A 17 0.43 8.76 6.85
N THR A 18 0.93 8.73 5.62
CA THR A 18 2.28 9.20 5.32
C THR A 18 2.31 10.73 5.27
N ARG A 19 3.50 11.30 5.39
CA ARG A 19 3.71 12.76 5.33
C ARG A 19 4.59 13.13 4.15
N GLY A 20 4.49 12.36 3.07
CA GLY A 20 5.38 12.43 1.92
C GLY A 20 6.85 12.24 2.35
N THR A 21 7.74 13.03 1.77
CA THR A 21 9.17 13.02 2.12
C THR A 21 9.47 13.49 3.56
N ALA A 22 8.52 14.12 4.25
CA ALA A 22 8.70 14.57 5.63
C ALA A 22 8.59 13.41 6.65
N GLY A 23 8.15 12.23 6.23
CA GLY A 23 8.35 10.99 6.99
C GLY A 23 7.27 9.93 6.78
N PRO A 24 7.50 8.74 7.36
CA PRO A 24 6.72 7.56 7.05
C PRO A 24 5.37 7.53 7.76
N GLY A 25 4.46 6.78 7.15
CA GLY A 25 3.28 6.22 7.80
C GLY A 25 3.52 4.76 8.20
N GLU A 26 2.43 4.02 8.39
CA GLU A 26 2.45 2.58 8.65
C GLU A 26 1.42 1.91 7.76
N ILE A 27 1.80 0.83 7.09
CA ILE A 27 0.95 0.03 6.20
C ILE A 27 0.74 -1.36 6.81
N LEU A 28 -0.48 -1.90 6.69
CA LEU A 28 -0.78 -3.31 6.91
C LEU A 28 -0.86 -4.02 5.56
N VAL A 29 -0.01 -5.02 5.35
CA VAL A 29 0.10 -5.76 4.08
C VAL A 29 -0.18 -7.24 4.31
N ARG A 30 -0.96 -7.86 3.41
CA ARG A 30 -1.10 -9.32 3.37
C ARG A 30 0.07 -9.93 2.62
N VAL A 31 0.93 -10.67 3.32
CA VAL A 31 2.16 -11.26 2.78
C VAL A 31 2.46 -12.57 3.50
N ARG A 32 3.08 -13.54 2.81
CA ARG A 32 3.49 -14.86 3.38
C ARG A 32 2.37 -15.62 4.10
N GLY A 33 1.12 -15.46 3.67
CA GLY A 33 -0.04 -16.11 4.27
C GLY A 33 -0.54 -15.47 5.58
N GLY A 34 0.01 -14.32 5.98
CA GLY A 34 -0.44 -13.52 7.11
C GLY A 34 -0.60 -12.04 6.76
N SER A 35 -0.75 -11.22 7.79
CA SER A 35 -0.65 -9.76 7.66
C SER A 35 0.52 -9.25 8.49
N GLU A 36 1.31 -8.35 7.93
CA GLU A 36 2.46 -7.74 8.59
C GLU A 36 2.39 -6.22 8.43
N THR A 37 2.92 -5.49 9.42
CA THR A 37 3.06 -4.03 9.34
C THR A 37 4.47 -3.62 8.91
N PHE A 38 4.54 -2.56 8.11
CA PHE A 38 5.77 -1.94 7.61
C PHE A 38 5.69 -0.42 7.74
N LEU A 39 6.83 0.25 7.88
CA LEU A 39 6.90 1.70 7.74
C LEU A 39 6.79 2.05 6.26
N ALA A 40 5.83 2.92 5.93
CA ALA A 40 5.50 3.25 4.55
C ALA A 40 6.00 4.65 4.19
N TRP A 41 6.82 4.73 3.15
CA TRP A 41 7.26 5.98 2.55
C TRP A 41 6.53 6.23 1.24
N SER A 42 6.18 7.49 0.98
CA SER A 42 5.58 7.90 -0.27
C SER A 42 6.11 9.28 -0.67
N LEU A 43 6.03 9.62 -1.95
CA LEU A 43 6.43 10.94 -2.44
C LEU A 43 5.47 12.02 -1.97
N GLU A 44 4.17 11.75 -2.08
CA GLU A 44 3.09 12.63 -1.66
C GLU A 44 2.45 12.12 -0.36
N PRO A 45 1.90 13.00 0.50
CA PRO A 45 1.21 12.57 1.72
C PRO A 45 -0.06 11.79 1.37
N LEU A 46 -0.22 10.62 1.98
CA LEU A 46 -1.37 9.73 1.81
C LEU A 46 -2.13 9.60 3.13
N PRO A 47 -3.47 9.68 3.14
CA PRO A 47 -4.25 9.62 4.36
C PRO A 47 -4.31 8.20 4.94
N ILE A 48 -4.71 8.10 6.21
CA ILE A 48 -5.11 6.83 6.83
C ILE A 48 -6.26 6.19 6.04
N GLY A 49 -6.24 4.86 5.90
CA GLY A 49 -7.21 4.09 5.14
C GLY A 49 -6.97 4.09 3.62
N ALA A 50 -5.96 4.83 3.12
CA ALA A 50 -5.61 4.77 1.71
C ALA A 50 -5.13 3.37 1.32
N THR A 51 -5.63 2.87 0.20
CA THR A 51 -5.12 1.65 -0.43
C THR A 51 -3.86 2.00 -1.21
N VAL A 52 -2.80 1.24 -1.00
CA VAL A 52 -1.48 1.53 -1.56
C VAL A 52 -0.81 0.27 -2.08
N LEU A 53 0.04 0.42 -3.08
CA LEU A 53 0.87 -0.64 -3.64
C LEU A 53 2.31 -0.49 -3.17
N VAL A 54 2.89 -1.57 -2.67
CA VAL A 54 4.32 -1.59 -2.34
C VAL A 54 5.14 -1.76 -3.62
N ILE A 55 6.01 -0.79 -3.90
CA ILE A 55 6.82 -0.75 -5.13
C ILE A 55 8.30 -1.08 -4.88
N GLU A 56 8.78 -0.91 -3.65
CA GLU A 56 10.17 -1.18 -3.27
C GLU A 56 10.27 -1.53 -1.77
N SER A 57 11.22 -2.39 -1.41
CA SER A 57 11.60 -2.65 -0.01
C SER A 57 12.91 -1.93 0.28
N ARG A 58 12.95 -1.04 1.27
CA ARG A 58 14.19 -0.36 1.71
C ARG A 58 15.04 -1.21 2.67
N GLY A 59 14.54 -2.38 3.06
CA GLY A 59 15.05 -3.15 4.20
C GLY A 59 14.55 -2.57 5.53
N CYS A 60 14.98 -3.13 6.67
CA CYS A 60 14.57 -2.67 8.01
C CYS A 60 13.05 -2.56 8.26
N ARG A 61 12.23 -3.31 7.52
CA ARG A 61 10.76 -3.21 7.53
C ARG A 61 10.22 -1.85 7.05
N GLU A 62 10.96 -1.21 6.16
CA GLU A 62 10.55 0.00 5.48
C GLU A 62 10.27 -0.29 4.00
N VAL A 63 9.22 0.31 3.46
CA VAL A 63 8.78 0.10 2.08
C VAL A 63 8.44 1.44 1.44
N ASP A 64 8.65 1.55 0.13
CA ASP A 64 8.10 2.63 -0.67
C ASP A 64 6.75 2.19 -1.23
N VAL A 65 5.77 3.09 -1.16
CA VAL A 65 4.41 2.86 -1.59
C VAL A 65 3.90 4.02 -2.44
N ILE A 66 2.98 3.68 -3.34
CA ILE A 66 2.18 4.64 -4.11
C ILE A 66 0.70 4.40 -3.83
N GLU A 67 -0.12 5.44 -4.01
CA GLU A 67 -1.57 5.26 -4.04
C GLU A 67 -1.94 4.22 -5.09
N TRP A 68 -2.83 3.29 -4.71
CA TRP A 68 -3.32 2.25 -5.60
C TRP A 68 -4.83 2.40 -5.78
N THR A 69 -5.24 2.52 -7.04
CA THR A 69 -6.63 2.42 -7.47
C THR A 69 -6.80 1.12 -8.24
N ASP A 70 -7.78 0.29 -7.88
CA ASP A 70 -8.01 -0.95 -8.62
C ASP A 70 -8.48 -0.61 -10.05
N PRO A 71 -7.85 -1.16 -11.10
CA PRO A 71 -8.23 -0.85 -12.47
C PRO A 71 -9.64 -1.36 -12.83
N LEU A 72 -10.19 -2.32 -12.09
CA LEU A 72 -11.55 -2.80 -12.26
C LEU A 72 -12.58 -1.86 -11.63
N ASP A 73 -12.22 -1.08 -10.60
CA ASP A 73 -13.10 -0.03 -10.07
C ASP A 73 -13.43 1.01 -11.15
N ALA A 74 -12.48 1.29 -12.05
CA ALA A 74 -12.68 2.19 -13.19
C ALA A 74 -13.58 1.59 -14.29
N LEU A 75 -13.74 0.27 -14.32
CA LEU A 75 -14.58 -0.44 -15.30
C LEU A 75 -16.03 -0.61 -14.81
N GLY A 76 -16.35 -0.10 -13.61
CA GLY A 76 -17.65 -0.22 -12.95
C GLY A 76 -18.79 0.45 -13.71
N GLY A 77 -19.33 -0.26 -14.71
CA GLY A 77 -20.77 -0.28 -14.93
C GLY A 77 -21.44 -0.86 -13.69
N ASP A 78 -22.48 -0.17 -13.22
CA ASP A 78 -23.23 -0.55 -12.02
C ASP A 78 -23.86 -1.96 -12.21
N PRO A 79 -23.67 -2.90 -11.27
CA PRO A 79 -24.29 -4.22 -11.36
C PRO A 79 -25.84 -4.17 -11.31
N ALA A 80 -26.46 -3.01 -11.04
CA ALA A 80 -27.91 -2.83 -11.05
C ALA A 80 -28.54 -2.77 -12.46
N ASP A 81 -27.76 -2.71 -13.55
CA ASP A 81 -28.32 -2.75 -14.93
C ASP A 81 -28.51 -4.20 -15.44
N ALA A 82 -28.10 -5.21 -14.66
CA ALA A 82 -28.39 -6.61 -14.94
C ALA A 82 -29.75 -7.03 -14.34
N GLY A 83 -30.85 -6.44 -14.83
CA GLY A 83 -32.21 -6.72 -14.35
C GLY A 83 -33.30 -6.52 -15.38
#